data_AF-A0A4Y2BN14-F1
#
_entry.id   AF-A0A4Y2BN14-F1
#
_cell.length_a   1.000
_cell.length_b   1.000
_cell.length_c   1.000
_cell.angle_alpha   90.00
_cell.angle_beta   90.00
_cell.angle_gamma   90.00
#
_symmetry.space_group_name_H-M   'P 1'
#
loop_
_entity.id
_entity.type
_entity.pdbx_description
1 polymer ?
#
loop_
_entity_poly.entity_id
_entity_poly.type
_entity_poly.pdbx_seq_one_letter_code
_entity_poly.pdbx_strand_id
1 'polypeptide(L)'
;KRDFGDYGDSVEPVEGVVLVDSDYLKDRKVFGQVVTTFRYGREEDEVMGLHFSRQLYLALDQIYPNDQQSEKSELQDKLLRKLGDNAIPFTFDLPENAPPSVTLQPGSDDQGAPLGVDYELKLFIAESKEEKPHRRNSVSMAIRKLQYYQPGPMVRQPSTMVSKGFVLSPGKLQLEVTLDKEYYFHGDKIAVQMVVTNHSKKTIRYVLRRLCTSYSSLQ
;
A
#
# COMPACT_ATOMS: atom_id res chain seq x y z
N LYS A 1 -8.20 -11.76 -7.14
CA LYS A 1 -7.08 -11.48 -6.20
C LYS A 1 -7.46 -10.27 -5.36
N ARG A 2 -6.90 -10.06 -4.16
CA ARG A 2 -7.11 -8.83 -3.37
C ARG A 2 -5.85 -7.98 -3.19
N ASP A 3 -4.68 -8.56 -3.43
CA ASP A 3 -3.40 -7.91 -3.26
C ASP A 3 -2.75 -7.73 -4.62
N PHE A 4 -2.29 -6.52 -4.92
CA PHE A 4 -1.70 -6.15 -6.20
C PHE A 4 -0.29 -5.64 -5.94
N GLY A 5 0.70 -6.21 -6.62
CA GLY A 5 2.10 -5.89 -6.43
C GLY A 5 2.52 -4.60 -7.14
N ASP A 6 3.26 -3.75 -6.45
CA ASP A 6 4.04 -2.66 -7.02
C ASP A 6 5.51 -3.09 -7.02
N TYR A 7 6.14 -3.16 -8.18
CA TYR A 7 7.52 -3.60 -8.36
C TYR A 7 8.51 -2.45 -8.59
N GLY A 8 8.08 -1.20 -8.44
CA GLY A 8 8.87 0.01 -8.72
C GLY A 8 8.74 0.47 -10.17
N ASP A 9 9.03 -0.41 -11.13
CA ASP A 9 8.93 -0.09 -12.57
C ASP A 9 7.55 -0.42 -13.18
N SER A 10 6.75 -1.21 -12.47
CA SER A 10 5.44 -1.65 -12.92
C SER A 10 4.53 -1.97 -11.75
N VAL A 11 3.24 -1.71 -11.91
CA VAL A 11 2.20 -2.08 -10.94
C VAL A 11 1.28 -3.10 -11.57
N GLU A 12 0.93 -4.16 -10.83
CA GLU A 12 -0.04 -5.15 -11.29
C GLU A 12 -1.42 -4.49 -11.47
N PRO A 13 -2.05 -4.64 -12.65
CA PRO A 13 -3.36 -4.07 -12.89
C PRO A 13 -4.44 -4.82 -12.11
N VAL A 14 -5.49 -4.08 -11.75
CA VAL A 14 -6.70 -4.63 -11.11
C VAL A 14 -7.62 -5.16 -12.19
N GLU A 15 -7.47 -6.43 -12.52
CA GLU A 15 -8.29 -7.14 -13.51
C GLU A 15 -9.42 -7.95 -12.88
N GLY A 16 -10.57 -7.98 -13.55
CA GLY A 16 -11.71 -8.79 -13.13
C GLY A 16 -12.81 -8.87 -14.19
N VAL A 17 -13.92 -9.49 -13.78
CA VAL A 17 -15.14 -9.62 -14.59
C VAL A 17 -16.33 -9.30 -13.70
N VAL A 18 -17.26 -8.48 -14.20
CA VAL A 18 -18.52 -8.16 -13.54
C VAL A 18 -19.66 -8.89 -14.24
N LEU A 19 -20.51 -9.55 -13.46
CA LEU A 19 -21.73 -10.15 -13.98
C LEU A 19 -22.87 -9.15 -13.80
N VAL A 20 -23.57 -8.85 -14.88
CA VAL A 20 -24.63 -7.84 -14.88
C VAL A 20 -25.95 -8.45 -15.28
N ASP A 21 -27.01 -8.13 -14.55
CA ASP A 21 -28.36 -8.49 -14.93
C ASP A 21 -28.87 -7.53 -16.03
N SER A 22 -29.09 -8.07 -17.23
CA SER A 22 -29.56 -7.32 -18.40
C SER A 22 -30.91 -6.62 -18.15
N ASP A 23 -31.81 -7.27 -17.38
CA ASP A 23 -33.13 -6.72 -17.06
C ASP A 23 -33.02 -5.53 -16.10
N TYR A 24 -31.99 -5.56 -15.24
CA TYR A 24 -31.67 -4.44 -14.38
C TYR A 24 -30.95 -3.33 -15.15
N LEU A 25 -29.99 -3.65 -16.02
CA LEU A 25 -29.14 -2.67 -16.68
C LEU A 25 -29.94 -1.70 -17.57
N LYS A 26 -30.82 -2.23 -18.44
CA LYS A 26 -31.61 -1.43 -19.40
C LYS A 26 -30.70 -0.45 -20.16
N ASP A 27 -31.02 0.85 -20.14
CA ASP A 27 -30.26 1.91 -20.82
C ASP A 27 -29.13 2.52 -19.97
N ARG A 28 -28.87 1.96 -18.77
CA ARG A 28 -27.84 2.44 -17.86
C ARG A 28 -26.48 1.82 -18.19
N LYS A 29 -25.45 2.45 -17.66
CA LYS A 29 -24.05 2.11 -17.90
C LYS A 29 -23.44 1.50 -16.65
N VAL A 30 -22.41 0.68 -16.84
CA VAL A 30 -21.60 0.14 -15.75
C VAL A 30 -20.30 0.92 -15.70
N PHE A 31 -19.98 1.43 -14.53
CA PHE A 31 -18.73 2.13 -14.24
C PHE A 31 -17.96 1.36 -13.17
N GLY A 32 -16.64 1.52 -13.18
CA GLY A 32 -15.80 1.12 -12.08
C GLY A 32 -14.84 2.22 -11.70
N GLN A 33 -14.50 2.26 -10.43
CA GLN A 33 -13.54 3.19 -9.87
C GLN A 33 -12.66 2.50 -8.84
N VAL A 34 -11.42 2.95 -8.76
CA VAL A 34 -10.54 2.62 -7.65
C VAL A 34 -10.36 3.85 -6.78
N VAL A 35 -10.71 3.72 -5.52
CA VAL A 35 -10.64 4.80 -4.52
C VAL A 35 -9.62 4.42 -3.46
N THR A 36 -8.81 5.38 -3.06
CA THR A 36 -7.90 5.26 -1.92
C THR A 36 -8.33 6.20 -0.82
N THR A 37 -8.43 5.70 0.40
CA THR A 37 -8.75 6.49 1.59
C THR A 37 -7.50 6.61 2.45
N PHE A 38 -7.07 7.85 2.67
CA PHE A 38 -6.01 8.20 3.61
C PHE A 38 -6.66 8.58 4.92
N ARG A 39 -6.32 7.89 6.00
CA ARG A 39 -6.77 8.21 7.35
C ARG A 39 -5.56 8.49 8.24
N TYR A 40 -5.47 9.71 8.75
CA TYR A 40 -4.30 10.19 9.50
C TYR A 40 -4.63 10.66 10.92
N GLY A 41 -5.88 10.50 11.34
CA GLY A 41 -6.34 10.78 12.70
C GLY A 41 -7.56 9.92 13.04
N ARG A 42 -7.87 9.85 14.33
CA ARG A 42 -8.94 8.99 14.82
C ARG A 42 -10.30 9.63 14.58
N GLU A 43 -11.34 8.81 14.54
CA GLU A 43 -12.71 9.32 14.29
C GLU A 43 -13.20 10.19 15.43
N GLU A 44 -12.90 9.81 16.66
CA GLU A 44 -13.33 10.51 17.86
C GLU A 44 -12.73 11.92 18.00
N ASP A 45 -11.61 12.18 17.30
CA ASP A 45 -10.96 13.49 17.29
C ASP A 45 -11.59 14.44 16.25
N GLU A 46 -12.42 13.92 15.33
CA GLU A 46 -13.07 14.74 14.30
C GLU A 46 -14.11 15.68 14.92
N VAL A 47 -13.94 16.99 14.69
CA VAL A 47 -14.82 18.03 15.24
C VAL A 47 -15.16 19.09 14.20
N MET A 48 -16.40 19.57 14.20
CA MET A 48 -16.87 20.72 13.41
C MET A 48 -16.37 20.79 11.96
N GLY A 49 -16.50 19.69 11.20
CA GLY A 49 -16.13 19.63 9.78
C GLY A 49 -14.63 19.39 9.51
N LEU A 50 -13.82 19.22 10.56
CA LEU A 50 -12.49 18.66 10.44
C LEU A 50 -12.60 17.13 10.33
N HIS A 51 -12.31 16.61 9.15
CA HIS A 51 -12.19 15.17 8.92
C HIS A 51 -10.72 14.80 8.82
N PHE A 52 -10.33 13.72 9.50
CA PHE A 52 -8.99 13.16 9.45
C PHE A 52 -8.87 12.04 8.40
N SER A 53 -9.76 12.10 7.40
CA SER A 53 -9.77 11.20 6.27
C SER A 53 -9.87 11.97 4.96
N ARG A 54 -9.14 11.51 3.94
CA ARG A 54 -9.19 12.05 2.58
C ARG A 54 -9.32 10.90 1.59
N GLN A 55 -10.36 10.97 0.77
CA GLN A 55 -10.56 10.04 -0.33
C GLN A 55 -9.97 10.61 -1.62
N LEU A 56 -9.21 9.79 -2.34
CA LEU A 56 -8.66 10.08 -3.67
C LEU A 56 -9.20 9.06 -4.67
N TYR A 57 -9.65 9.53 -5.82
CA TYR A 57 -10.07 8.68 -6.93
C TYR A 57 -8.86 8.47 -7.82
N LEU A 58 -8.38 7.22 -7.90
CA LEU A 58 -7.19 6.87 -8.69
C LEU A 58 -7.53 6.57 -10.14
N ALA A 59 -8.66 5.91 -10.36
CA ALA A 59 -9.16 5.55 -11.68
C ALA A 59 -10.70 5.58 -11.69
N LEU A 60 -11.30 5.94 -12.82
CA LEU A 60 -12.74 5.92 -13.04
C LEU A 60 -13.04 5.73 -14.53
N ASP A 61 -13.53 4.55 -14.90
CA ASP A 61 -13.79 4.17 -16.28
C ASP A 61 -15.18 3.56 -16.48
N GLN A 62 -15.70 3.69 -17.70
CA GLN A 62 -16.93 3.06 -18.16
C GLN A 62 -16.60 1.65 -18.64
N ILE A 63 -17.12 0.64 -17.93
CA ILE A 63 -16.93 -0.78 -18.24
C ILE A 63 -17.94 -1.25 -19.29
N TYR A 64 -19.17 -0.72 -19.25
CA TYR A 64 -20.22 -1.04 -20.21
C TYR A 64 -21.13 0.17 -20.51
N PRO A 65 -21.52 0.39 -21.77
CA PRO A 65 -21.03 -0.29 -22.97
C PRO A 65 -19.53 -0.03 -23.16
N ASN A 66 -18.78 -1.03 -23.61
CA ASN A 66 -17.34 -0.92 -23.72
C ASN A 66 -16.97 -0.32 -25.08
N ASP A 67 -16.59 0.96 -25.08
CA ASP A 67 -16.17 1.67 -26.29
C ASP A 67 -14.73 1.32 -26.72
N GLN A 68 -13.94 0.66 -25.84
CA GLN A 68 -12.55 0.32 -26.09
C GLN A 68 -12.34 -1.19 -26.02
N GLN A 69 -11.96 -1.81 -27.15
CA GLN A 69 -11.52 -3.21 -27.15
C GLN A 69 -10.12 -3.31 -26.51
N SER A 70 -10.08 -3.38 -25.19
CA SER A 70 -8.87 -3.70 -24.44
C SER A 70 -8.51 -5.17 -24.63
N GLU A 71 -7.20 -5.47 -24.66
CA GLU A 71 -6.71 -6.84 -24.64
C GLU A 71 -7.18 -7.55 -23.37
N LYS A 72 -7.70 -8.77 -23.52
CA LYS A 72 -8.23 -9.56 -22.41
C LYS A 72 -7.12 -10.43 -21.84
N SER A 73 -7.08 -10.52 -20.52
CA SER A 73 -6.22 -11.45 -19.79
C SER A 73 -6.73 -12.89 -19.91
N GLU A 74 -5.83 -13.88 -19.81
CA GLU A 74 -6.21 -15.29 -19.77
C GLU A 74 -7.21 -15.61 -18.65
N LEU A 75 -7.13 -14.89 -17.53
CA LEU A 75 -8.06 -15.01 -16.42
C LEU A 75 -9.46 -14.57 -16.84
N GLN A 76 -9.56 -13.41 -17.50
CA GLN A 76 -10.82 -12.87 -17.98
C GLN A 76 -11.46 -13.81 -18.99
N ASP A 77 -10.70 -14.35 -19.95
CA ASP A 77 -11.22 -15.30 -20.93
C ASP A 77 -11.80 -16.57 -20.28
N LYS A 78 -11.12 -17.12 -19.27
CA LYS A 78 -11.62 -18.28 -18.51
C LYS A 78 -12.92 -17.95 -17.76
N LEU A 79 -13.01 -16.76 -17.18
CA LEU A 79 -14.20 -16.31 -16.45
C LEU A 79 -15.38 -16.03 -17.40
N LEU A 80 -15.13 -15.38 -18.54
CA LEU A 80 -16.15 -15.10 -19.55
C LEU A 80 -16.78 -16.39 -20.07
N ARG A 81 -15.95 -17.41 -20.41
CA ARG A 81 -16.44 -18.73 -20.83
C ARG A 81 -17.28 -19.43 -19.76
N LYS A 82 -17.02 -19.16 -18.49
CA LYS A 82 -17.71 -19.80 -17.35
C LYS A 82 -19.01 -19.07 -16.95
N LEU A 83 -19.02 -17.75 -17.04
CA LEU A 83 -20.10 -16.88 -16.55
C LEU A 83 -21.12 -16.52 -17.64
N GLY A 84 -20.78 -16.70 -18.92
CA GLY A 84 -21.68 -16.48 -20.05
C GLY A 84 -21.73 -15.02 -20.52
N ASP A 85 -22.72 -14.72 -21.36
CA ASP A 85 -22.79 -13.48 -22.15
C ASP A 85 -22.99 -12.20 -21.33
N ASN A 86 -23.49 -12.33 -20.10
CA ASN A 86 -23.73 -11.22 -19.17
C ASN A 86 -22.48 -10.81 -18.38
N ALA A 87 -21.35 -11.47 -18.63
CA ALA A 87 -20.09 -11.22 -17.96
C ALA A 87 -19.27 -10.21 -18.77
N ILE A 88 -18.85 -9.13 -18.11
CA ILE A 88 -18.16 -8.00 -18.75
C ILE A 88 -16.79 -7.84 -18.10
N PRO A 89 -15.68 -7.92 -18.86
CA PRO A 89 -14.35 -7.79 -18.30
C PRO A 89 -14.03 -6.32 -17.99
N PHE A 90 -13.19 -6.10 -16.99
CA PHE A 90 -12.63 -4.80 -16.66
C PHE A 90 -11.17 -4.93 -16.21
N THR A 91 -10.40 -3.88 -16.44
CA THR A 91 -9.01 -3.75 -16.00
C THR A 91 -8.78 -2.30 -15.58
N PHE A 92 -8.20 -2.08 -14.40
CA PHE A 92 -7.80 -0.76 -13.92
C PHE A 92 -6.31 -0.71 -13.65
N ASP A 93 -5.62 0.23 -14.27
CA ASP A 93 -4.22 0.52 -13.99
C ASP A 93 -4.13 1.44 -12.77
N LEU A 94 -3.37 1.01 -11.77
CA LEU A 94 -3.09 1.83 -10.60
C LEU A 94 -1.94 2.78 -10.92
N PRO A 95 -2.05 4.08 -10.60
CA PRO A 95 -0.94 5.01 -10.79
C PRO A 95 0.33 4.56 -10.04
N GLU A 96 1.50 4.73 -10.66
CA GLU A 96 2.79 4.40 -10.07
C GLU A 96 3.04 5.18 -8.77
N ASN A 97 2.64 6.45 -8.75
CA ASN A 97 2.77 7.33 -7.58
C ASN A 97 1.73 7.06 -6.47
N ALA A 98 0.79 6.12 -6.66
CA ALA A 98 -0.17 5.77 -5.63
C ALA A 98 0.56 5.06 -4.46
N PRO A 99 0.38 5.48 -3.20
CA PRO A 99 1.17 4.93 -2.10
C PRO A 99 0.77 3.48 -1.75
N PRO A 100 1.68 2.65 -1.21
CA PRO A 100 1.32 1.30 -0.79
C PRO A 100 0.25 1.30 0.30
N SER A 101 -0.54 0.22 0.36
CA SER A 101 -1.51 0.01 1.43
C SER A 101 -0.78 -0.26 2.74
N VAL A 102 -0.95 0.66 3.69
CA VAL A 102 -0.32 0.59 5.01
C VAL A 102 -1.36 0.93 6.04
N THR A 103 -1.52 0.06 7.03
CA THR A 103 -2.47 0.25 8.13
C THR A 103 -1.70 0.20 9.45
N LEU A 104 -1.85 1.23 10.28
CA LEU A 104 -1.32 1.24 11.63
C LEU A 104 -2.20 0.35 12.50
N GLN A 105 -1.54 -0.52 13.28
CA GLN A 105 -2.26 -1.39 14.19
C GLN A 105 -2.93 -0.52 15.28
N PRO A 106 -4.26 -0.62 15.46
CA PRO A 106 -4.95 0.13 16.48
C PRO A 106 -4.47 -0.28 17.88
N GLY A 107 -4.47 0.68 18.81
CA GLY A 107 -4.29 0.37 20.22
C GLY A 107 -5.47 -0.44 20.77
N SER A 108 -5.31 -1.05 21.95
CA SER A 108 -6.40 -1.81 22.60
C SER A 108 -7.68 -1.01 22.83
N ASP A 109 -7.54 0.30 22.97
CA ASP A 109 -8.62 1.22 23.32
C ASP A 109 -9.17 1.96 22.09
N ASP A 110 -8.62 1.68 20.91
CA ASP A 110 -9.00 2.34 19.65
C ASP A 110 -10.12 1.56 18.96
N GLN A 111 -11.32 2.15 18.93
CA GLN A 111 -12.54 1.55 18.36
C GLN A 111 -12.83 2.07 16.95
N GLY A 112 -12.03 3.02 16.46
CA GLY A 112 -12.23 3.68 15.17
C GLY A 112 -11.76 2.84 13.98
N ALA A 113 -12.05 3.35 12.77
CA ALA A 113 -11.43 2.82 11.57
C ALA A 113 -9.90 3.01 11.65
N PRO A 114 -9.11 2.03 11.18
CA PRO A 114 -7.68 2.07 11.39
C PRO A 114 -7.03 3.21 10.60
N LEU A 115 -5.94 3.75 11.15
CA LEU A 115 -5.15 4.79 10.50
C LEU A 115 -4.34 4.18 9.36
N GLY A 116 -4.27 4.83 8.20
CA GLY A 116 -3.55 4.26 7.08
C GLY A 116 -4.04 4.67 5.69
N VAL A 117 -3.65 3.85 4.73
CA VAL A 117 -3.99 3.97 3.31
C VAL A 117 -4.70 2.69 2.89
N ASP A 118 -6.00 2.78 2.67
CA ASP A 118 -6.84 1.66 2.23
C ASP A 118 -7.32 1.88 0.79
N TYR A 119 -7.44 0.79 0.04
CA TYR A 119 -7.92 0.83 -1.34
C TYR A 119 -9.24 0.08 -1.47
N GLU A 120 -10.15 0.64 -2.26
CA GLU A 120 -11.45 0.06 -2.55
C GLU A 120 -11.71 0.10 -4.05
N LEU A 121 -11.95 -1.08 -4.63
CA LEU A 121 -12.53 -1.21 -5.96
C LEU A 121 -14.04 -1.12 -5.83
N LYS A 122 -14.67 -0.19 -6.54
CA LYS A 122 -16.12 0.00 -6.54
C LYS A 122 -16.64 -0.07 -7.96
N LEU A 123 -17.63 -0.94 -8.18
CA LEU A 123 -18.36 -1.05 -9.43
C LEU A 123 -19.80 -0.60 -9.20
N PHE A 124 -20.37 0.14 -10.15
CA PHE A 124 -21.71 0.70 -10.00
C PHE A 124 -22.42 0.91 -11.34
N ILE A 125 -23.75 0.96 -11.28
CA ILE A 125 -24.60 1.20 -12.45
C ILE A 125 -25.17 2.62 -12.37
N ALA A 126 -24.92 3.45 -13.37
CA ALA A 126 -25.37 4.85 -13.41
C ALA A 126 -25.74 5.28 -14.84
N GLU A 127 -26.45 6.39 -14.97
CA GLU A 127 -26.77 6.97 -16.29
C GLU A 127 -25.58 7.76 -16.87
N SER A 128 -24.85 8.47 -16.00
CA SER A 128 -23.68 9.28 -16.37
C SER A 128 -22.49 9.05 -15.43
N LYS A 129 -21.30 9.47 -15.86
CA LYS A 129 -20.04 9.33 -15.10
C LYS A 129 -20.01 10.27 -13.87
N GLU A 130 -20.77 11.35 -13.92
CA GLU A 130 -20.87 12.36 -12.86
C GLU A 130 -21.85 11.97 -11.75
N GLU A 131 -22.71 10.97 -12.00
CA GLU A 131 -23.69 10.50 -11.02
C GLU A 131 -22.99 9.82 -9.84
N LYS A 132 -23.32 10.25 -8.62
CA LYS A 132 -22.76 9.64 -7.41
C LYS A 132 -23.29 8.21 -7.25
N PRO A 133 -22.42 7.20 -7.08
CA PRO A 133 -22.85 5.82 -6.92
C PRO A 133 -23.75 5.64 -5.69
N HIS A 134 -24.91 5.01 -5.88
CA HIS A 134 -25.84 4.70 -4.79
C HIS A 134 -25.54 3.31 -4.19
N ARG A 135 -25.81 3.09 -2.90
CA ARG A 135 -25.47 1.81 -2.24
C ARG A 135 -26.21 0.61 -2.83
N ARG A 136 -27.40 0.84 -3.39
CA ARG A 136 -28.27 -0.22 -3.97
C ARG A 136 -27.81 -0.71 -5.35
N ASN A 137 -27.10 0.12 -6.11
CA ASN A 137 -26.63 -0.17 -7.47
C ASN A 137 -25.10 -0.21 -7.53
N SER A 138 -24.43 -0.39 -6.39
CA SER A 138 -22.98 -0.52 -6.32
C SER A 138 -22.55 -1.71 -5.49
N VAL A 139 -21.41 -2.28 -5.88
CA VAL A 139 -20.69 -3.30 -5.14
C VAL A 139 -19.26 -2.80 -4.93
N SER A 140 -18.70 -3.06 -3.76
CA SER A 140 -17.34 -2.66 -3.46
C SER A 140 -16.54 -3.79 -2.82
N MET A 141 -15.22 -3.74 -3.03
CA MET A 141 -14.28 -4.72 -2.53
C MET A 141 -13.00 -4.01 -2.09
N ALA A 142 -12.59 -4.26 -0.85
CA ALA A 142 -11.29 -3.84 -0.36
C ALA A 142 -10.17 -4.61 -1.10
N ILE A 143 -9.19 -3.85 -1.58
CA ILE A 143 -7.98 -4.35 -2.24
C ILE A 143 -6.75 -3.72 -1.57
N ARG A 144 -5.56 -4.24 -1.85
CA ARG A 144 -4.30 -3.75 -1.30
C ARG A 144 -3.25 -3.58 -2.39
N LYS A 145 -2.53 -2.47 -2.37
CA LYS A 145 -1.30 -2.25 -3.15
C LYS A 145 -0.11 -2.62 -2.27
N LEU A 146 0.62 -3.68 -2.60
CA LEU A 146 1.78 -4.16 -1.83
C LEU A 146 3.06 -3.77 -2.56
N GLN A 147 3.96 -3.06 -1.88
CA GLN A 147 5.28 -2.78 -2.42
C GLN A 147 6.14 -4.04 -2.35
N TYR A 148 6.58 -4.51 -3.51
CA TYR A 148 7.66 -5.46 -3.65
C TYR A 148 8.92 -4.73 -4.08
N TYR A 149 10.04 -5.24 -3.62
CA TYR A 149 11.36 -4.78 -4.01
C TYR A 149 12.08 -5.91 -4.73
N GLN A 150 12.61 -5.62 -5.92
CA GLN A 150 13.47 -6.54 -6.63
C GLN A 150 14.94 -6.19 -6.30
N PRO A 151 15.67 -7.06 -5.59
CA PRO A 151 17.04 -6.77 -5.22
C PRO A 151 17.94 -6.75 -6.45
N GLY A 152 18.59 -5.60 -6.68
CA GLY A 152 19.72 -5.51 -7.59
C GLY A 152 20.97 -6.21 -7.02
N PRO A 153 22.03 -6.37 -7.83
CA PRO A 153 23.31 -6.87 -7.33
C PRO A 153 23.83 -5.96 -6.20
N MET A 154 24.05 -6.53 -5.02
CA MET A 154 24.57 -5.78 -3.89
C MET A 154 26.01 -5.34 -4.15
N VAL A 155 26.21 -4.03 -4.28
CA VAL A 155 27.53 -3.44 -4.50
C VAL A 155 28.28 -3.22 -3.18
N ARG A 156 27.55 -2.93 -2.08
CA ARG A 156 28.14 -2.65 -0.77
C ARG A 156 27.18 -2.99 0.37
N GLN A 157 27.73 -3.48 1.48
CA GLN A 157 26.98 -3.71 2.71
C GLN A 157 26.64 -2.37 3.42
N PRO A 158 25.40 -2.22 3.93
CA PRO A 158 25.03 -1.05 4.72
C PRO A 158 25.91 -0.97 5.96
N SER A 159 26.64 0.14 6.10
CA SER A 159 27.58 0.36 7.20
C SER A 159 27.49 1.79 7.70
N THR A 160 27.57 1.97 9.02
CA THR A 160 27.64 3.29 9.66
C THR A 160 28.66 3.26 10.80
N MET A 161 29.38 4.37 10.98
CA MET A 161 30.36 4.53 12.05
C MET A 161 30.05 5.81 12.84
N VAL A 162 29.91 5.67 14.15
CA VAL A 162 29.66 6.77 15.08
C VAL A 162 30.81 6.86 16.06
N SER A 163 31.33 8.07 16.27
CA SER A 163 32.40 8.34 17.22
C SER A 163 31.91 9.31 18.29
N LYS A 164 31.96 8.90 19.56
CA LYS A 164 31.56 9.73 20.72
C LYS A 164 32.76 10.04 21.61
N GLY A 165 33.00 11.34 21.83
CA GLY A 165 33.88 11.83 22.88
C GLY A 165 33.14 11.94 24.22
N PHE A 166 33.88 11.90 25.33
CA PHE A 166 33.33 12.13 26.66
C PHE A 166 34.02 13.32 27.32
N VAL A 167 33.22 14.18 27.96
CA VAL A 167 33.72 15.31 28.75
C VAL A 167 34.65 14.77 29.84
N LEU A 168 35.82 15.42 30.01
CA LEU A 168 36.87 15.07 30.98
C LEU A 168 37.50 13.67 30.81
N SER A 169 37.33 12.99 29.66
CA SER A 169 38.10 11.78 29.32
C SER A 169 38.89 12.01 28.03
N PRO A 170 40.22 11.82 28.03
CA PRO A 170 40.96 11.74 26.77
C PRO A 170 40.48 10.51 26.00
N GLY A 171 40.47 10.62 24.66
CA GLY A 171 40.05 9.55 23.74
C GLY A 171 38.57 9.54 23.40
N LYS A 172 38.20 8.69 22.43
CA LYS A 172 36.84 8.55 21.90
C LYS A 172 36.43 7.08 21.90
N LEU A 173 35.13 6.84 21.98
CA LEU A 173 34.53 5.55 21.71
C LEU A 173 34.00 5.55 20.28
N GLN A 174 34.47 4.63 19.46
CA GLN A 174 33.99 4.42 18.09
C GLN A 174 33.16 3.14 18.04
N LEU A 175 32.00 3.24 17.41
CA LEU A 175 31.11 2.12 17.12
C LEU A 175 30.86 2.09 15.62
N GLU A 176 31.24 1.00 14.99
CA GLU A 176 30.93 0.70 13.60
C GLU A 176 29.91 -0.45 13.57
N VAL A 177 28.87 -0.31 12.73
CA VAL A 177 27.81 -1.29 12.57
C VAL A 177 27.64 -1.55 11.07
N THR A 178 27.67 -2.83 10.70
CA THR A 178 27.48 -3.31 9.33
C THR A 178 26.39 -4.36 9.28
N LEU A 179 25.49 -4.26 8.31
CA LEU A 179 24.42 -5.22 8.04
C LEU A 179 24.83 -6.17 6.90
N ASP A 180 24.33 -7.40 6.92
CA ASP A 180 24.62 -8.37 5.85
C ASP A 180 23.89 -8.03 4.54
N LYS A 181 22.68 -7.48 4.64
CA LYS A 181 21.83 -7.08 3.52
C LYS A 181 21.29 -5.66 3.70
N GLU A 182 21.01 -5.02 2.57
CA GLU A 182 20.32 -3.72 2.52
C GLU A 182 18.80 -3.86 2.70
N TYR A 183 18.23 -4.97 2.23
CA TYR A 183 16.80 -5.25 2.30
C TYR A 183 16.56 -6.61 2.92
N TYR A 184 15.44 -6.72 3.64
CA TYR A 184 15.00 -7.94 4.31
C TYR A 184 13.53 -8.17 3.99
N PHE A 185 13.16 -9.41 3.71
CA PHE A 185 11.76 -9.81 3.62
C PHE A 185 11.21 -10.10 5.02
N HIS A 186 9.89 -10.08 5.13
CA HIS A 186 9.23 -10.44 6.39
C HIS A 186 9.62 -11.87 6.80
N GLY A 187 10.14 -12.01 8.03
CA GLY A 187 10.61 -13.28 8.58
C GLY A 187 12.11 -13.53 8.42
N ASP A 188 12.82 -12.71 7.63
CA ASP A 188 14.27 -12.82 7.50
C ASP A 188 14.99 -12.55 8.82
N LYS A 189 16.06 -13.30 9.07
CA LYS A 189 17.00 -13.01 10.16
C LYS A 189 17.94 -11.90 9.71
N ILE A 190 18.09 -10.88 10.56
CA ILE A 190 18.99 -9.75 10.33
C ILE A 190 20.33 -10.05 10.99
N ALA A 191 21.41 -10.14 10.22
CA ALA A 191 22.75 -10.30 10.77
C ALA A 191 23.44 -8.95 10.91
N VAL A 192 23.82 -8.61 12.14
CA VAL A 192 24.44 -7.33 12.48
C VAL A 192 25.86 -7.57 12.99
N GLN A 193 26.85 -7.09 12.24
CA GLN A 193 28.24 -7.03 12.67
C GLN A 193 28.49 -5.70 13.38
N MET A 194 29.11 -5.76 14.57
CA MET A 194 29.43 -4.58 15.38
C MET A 194 30.90 -4.60 15.75
N VAL A 195 31.60 -3.50 15.47
CA VAL A 195 33.01 -3.30 15.87
C VAL A 195 33.06 -2.12 16.83
N VAL A 196 33.65 -2.36 18.00
CA VAL A 196 33.73 -1.36 19.07
C VAL A 196 35.19 -1.07 19.37
N THR A 197 35.62 0.14 19.06
CA THR A 197 36.98 0.61 19.32
C THR A 197 36.94 1.64 20.44
N ASN A 198 37.37 1.24 21.63
CA ASN A 198 37.37 2.09 22.82
C ASN A 198 38.76 2.66 23.11
N HIS A 199 39.00 3.90 22.71
CA HIS A 199 40.20 4.65 23.09
C HIS A 199 39.96 5.55 24.31
N SER A 200 38.79 5.48 24.94
CA SER A 200 38.45 6.28 26.13
C SER A 200 38.79 5.56 27.43
N LYS A 201 38.71 6.27 28.56
CA LYS A 201 38.82 5.67 29.90
C LYS A 201 37.47 5.17 30.45
N LYS A 202 36.40 5.20 29.66
CA LYS A 202 35.06 4.74 30.07
C LYS A 202 34.90 3.25 29.80
N THR A 203 34.13 2.57 30.66
CA THR A 203 33.83 1.13 30.54
C THR A 203 32.47 0.93 29.87
N ILE A 204 32.40 0.00 28.92
CA ILE A 204 31.16 -0.41 28.25
C ILE A 204 30.53 -1.52 29.08
N ARG A 205 29.32 -1.29 29.58
CA ARG A 205 28.61 -2.27 30.43
C ARG A 205 27.76 -3.24 29.63
N TYR A 206 27.06 -2.74 28.62
CA TYR A 206 26.17 -3.52 27.76
C TYR A 206 26.10 -2.90 26.37
N VAL A 207 25.73 -3.73 25.39
CA VAL A 207 25.42 -3.32 24.03
C VAL A 207 23.99 -3.76 23.75
N LEU A 208 23.12 -2.81 23.41
CA LEU A 208 21.71 -3.06 23.13
C LEU A 208 21.45 -2.89 21.64
N ARG A 209 20.75 -3.86 21.05
CA ARG A 209 20.30 -3.83 19.66
C ARG A 209 18.78 -3.72 19.67
N ARG A 210 18.24 -2.79 18.89
CA ARG A 210 16.79 -2.61 18.71
C ARG A 210 16.51 -2.39 17.23
N LEU A 211 15.49 -3.09 16.73
CA LEU A 211 14.88 -2.76 15.46
C LEU A 211 13.73 -1.79 15.76
N CYS A 212 13.78 -0.60 15.18
CA CYS A 212 12.77 0.44 15.38
C CYS A 212 12.11 0.75 14.03
N THR A 213 10.78 0.78 14.01
CA THR A 213 10.02 1.25 12.85
C THR A 213 9.78 2.73 13.00
N SER A 214 10.22 3.52 12.02
CA SER A 214 9.92 4.96 11.95
C SER A 214 8.80 5.20 10.94
N TYR A 215 7.78 5.93 11.36
CA TYR A 215 6.74 6.44 10.46
C TYR A 215 7.05 7.90 10.17
N SER A 216 7.40 8.21 8.93
CA SER A 216 7.59 9.58 8.47
C SER A 216 6.27 10.06 7.89
N SER A 217 5.57 10.97 8.57
CA SER A 217 4.49 11.71 7.93
C SER A 217 5.10 12.61 6.86
N LEU A 218 4.73 12.43 5.59
CA LEU A 218 5.00 13.42 4.55
C LEU A 218 4.26 14.69 4.96
N GLN A 219 5.03 15.68 5.43
CA GLN A 219 4.55 17.02 5.75
C GLN A 219 4.58 17.89 4.50
#